data_AF-A0A6F8ZJK9-F1
#
_entry.id   AF-A0A6F8ZJK9-F1
#
_cell.length_a   1.000
_cell.length_b   1.000
_cell.length_c   1.000
_cell.angle_alpha   90.00
_cell.angle_beta   90.00
_cell.angle_gamma   90.00
#
_symmetry.space_group_name_H-M   'P 1'
#
loop_
_entity.id
_entity.type
_entity.pdbx_description
1 polymer ?
#
loop_
_entity_poly.entity_id
_entity_poly.type
_entity_poly.pdbx_seq_one_letter_code
_entity_poly.pdbx_strand_id
1 'polypeptide(L)'
;MGADTHGRKRDWRGRTVVVTAGHDCNRYFVVVGTDQGRLLLADGRRRPVTAPKRKNPRHVRPVGTARLPVEGGPPTDEAVRAWIRAMMQNREGRDADGEGGRD
;
A
#
# COMPACT_ATOMS: atom_id res chain seq x y z
N MET A 1 9.69 12.08 23.30
CA MET A 1 10.31 11.79 22.00
C MET A 1 9.20 11.80 20.95
N GLY A 2 9.27 12.73 19.99
CA GLY A 2 8.44 12.75 18.78
C GLY A 2 6.98 13.15 18.94
N ALA A 3 6.70 14.41 19.25
CA ALA A 3 5.39 15.00 18.98
C ALA A 3 5.34 15.44 17.52
N ASP A 4 4.44 14.86 16.72
CA ASP A 4 4.05 15.42 15.42
C ASP A 4 2.53 15.48 15.29
N THR A 5 1.97 16.38 16.09
CA THR A 5 0.70 17.07 15.86
C THR A 5 0.78 17.86 14.54
N HIS A 6 0.62 17.20 13.39
CA HIS A 6 0.40 17.88 12.12
C HIS A 6 -1.06 17.68 11.68
N GLY A 7 -1.84 18.76 11.84
CA GLY A 7 -3.27 18.82 11.58
C GLY A 7 -3.68 18.19 10.25
N ARG A 8 -4.74 17.36 10.32
CA ARG A 8 -5.55 16.81 9.22
C ARG A 8 -5.03 17.00 7.79
N LYS A 9 -3.79 16.58 7.51
CA LYS A 9 -3.29 16.40 6.14
C LYS A 9 -3.92 15.11 5.63
N ARG A 10 -4.31 15.09 4.36
CA ARG A 10 -4.89 13.93 3.68
C ARG A 10 -3.94 12.75 3.78
N ASP A 11 -4.08 11.98 4.85
CA ASP A 11 -3.12 10.94 5.21
C ASP A 11 -3.31 9.77 4.25
N TRP A 12 -2.29 9.50 3.44
CA TRP A 12 -2.28 8.33 2.57
C TRP A 12 -1.69 7.11 3.26
N ARG A 13 -1.05 7.28 4.42
CA ARG A 13 -0.40 6.19 5.14
C ARG A 13 -1.42 5.11 5.53
N GLY A 14 -0.98 3.87 5.41
CA GLY A 14 -1.81 2.69 5.64
C GLY A 14 -2.84 2.41 4.55
N ARG A 15 -3.09 3.31 3.59
CA ARG A 15 -4.07 3.03 2.52
C ARG A 15 -3.56 1.97 1.56
N THR A 16 -4.45 1.05 1.20
CA THR A 16 -4.21 0.11 0.12
C THR A 16 -4.50 0.77 -1.22
N VAL A 17 -3.58 0.62 -2.17
CA VAL A 17 -3.70 1.13 -3.54
C VAL A 17 -3.38 0.02 -4.53
N VAL A 18 -4.02 0.04 -5.68
CA VAL A 18 -3.68 -0.81 -6.82
C VAL A 18 -2.95 0.02 -7.87
N VAL A 19 -1.88 -0.53 -8.46
CA VAL A 19 -1.20 0.12 -9.58
C VAL A 19 -2.01 -0.12 -10.85
N THR A 20 -2.49 0.95 -11.47
CA THR A 20 -3.30 0.88 -12.70
C THR A 20 -2.48 1.02 -13.98
N ALA A 21 -1.22 1.46 -13.88
CA ALA A 21 -0.36 1.72 -15.04
C ALA A 21 1.10 1.27 -14.84
N GLY A 22 1.67 0.67 -15.89
CA GLY A 22 3.05 0.16 -15.98
C GLY A 22 3.16 -1.37 -15.89
N HIS A 23 4.39 -1.89 -15.87
CA HIS A 23 4.70 -3.33 -15.90
C HIS A 23 4.16 -4.14 -14.69
N ASP A 24 3.87 -3.46 -13.57
CA ASP A 24 3.26 -4.06 -12.36
C ASP A 24 1.75 -3.74 -12.25
N CYS A 25 1.04 -3.66 -13.37
CA CYS A 25 -0.40 -3.41 -13.37
C CYS A 25 -1.16 -4.51 -12.59
N ASN A 26 -2.26 -4.12 -11.95
CA ASN A 26 -3.14 -5.01 -11.18
C ASN A 26 -2.56 -5.58 -9.87
N ARG A 27 -1.46 -5.01 -9.35
CA ARG A 27 -0.89 -5.39 -8.05
C ARG A 27 -1.27 -4.43 -6.93
N TYR A 28 -1.57 -5.00 -5.76
CA TYR A 28 -1.91 -4.27 -4.55
C TYR A 28 -0.65 -3.89 -3.77
N PHE A 29 -0.65 -2.66 -3.25
CA PHE A 29 0.41 -2.13 -2.41
C PHE A 29 -0.20 -1.35 -1.26
N VAL A 30 0.55 -1.24 -0.16
CA VAL A 30 0.21 -0.35 0.95
C VAL A 30 1.09 0.89 0.87
N VAL A 31 0.47 2.06 1.03
CA VAL A 31 1.21 3.31 1.15
C VAL A 31 1.80 3.40 2.55
N VAL A 32 3.12 3.31 2.65
CA VAL A 32 3.86 3.44 3.93
C VAL A 32 4.26 4.87 4.24
N GLY A 33 4.20 5.75 3.23
CA GLY A 33 4.57 7.15 3.38
C GLY A 33 4.38 7.94 2.10
N THR A 34 4.69 9.23 2.18
CA THR A 34 4.69 10.13 1.02
C THR A 34 5.97 10.94 1.03
N ASP A 35 6.67 10.99 -0.10
CA ASP A 35 7.95 11.66 -0.28
C ASP A 35 7.83 12.63 -1.45
N GLN A 36 8.03 13.93 -1.21
CA GLN A 36 7.99 14.99 -2.24
C GLN A 36 6.77 14.89 -3.21
N GLY A 37 5.58 14.56 -2.69
CA GLY A 37 4.35 14.40 -3.50
C GLY A 37 4.22 13.07 -4.25
N ARG A 38 5.16 12.14 -4.05
CA ARG A 38 5.10 10.75 -4.52
C ARG A 38 4.65 9.84 -3.38
N LEU A 39 3.96 8.76 -3.71
CA LEU A 39 3.56 7.75 -2.73
C LEU A 39 4.67 6.70 -2.61
N LEU A 40 5.00 6.34 -1.38
CA LEU A 40 5.90 5.24 -1.04
C LEU A 40 5.07 3.98 -0.86
N LEU A 41 5.21 3.03 -1.78
CA LEU A 41 4.45 1.80 -1.83
C LEU A 41 5.29 0.61 -1.36
N ALA A 42 4.77 -0.18 -0.44
CA ALA A 42 5.37 -1.44 -0.02
C ALA A 42 4.40 -2.61 -0.26
N ASP A 43 4.94 -3.77 -0.59
CA ASP A 43 4.20 -5.03 -0.72
C ASP A 43 4.72 -6.10 0.27
N GLY A 44 5.88 -5.89 0.89
CA GLY A 44 6.46 -6.81 1.86
C GLY A 44 7.07 -8.09 1.27
N ARG A 45 7.10 -8.24 -0.07
CA ARG A 45 7.81 -9.31 -0.78
C ARG A 45 8.90 -8.77 -1.70
N ARG A 46 8.50 -8.19 -2.84
CA ARG A 46 9.43 -7.64 -3.84
C ARG A 46 9.87 -6.22 -3.48
N ARG A 47 9.05 -5.51 -2.71
CA ARG A 47 9.32 -4.13 -2.26
C ARG A 47 9.10 -4.03 -0.75
N PRO A 48 10.17 -4.24 0.05
CA PRO A 48 10.08 -4.12 1.50
C PRO A 48 9.91 -2.66 1.92
N VAL A 49 9.53 -2.47 3.17
CA VAL A 49 9.30 -1.15 3.77
C VAL A 49 10.59 -0.34 3.84
N THR A 50 11.74 -1.02 3.90
CA THR A 50 13.08 -0.43 3.83
C THR A 50 13.47 0.06 2.42
N ALA A 51 12.85 -0.48 1.37
CA ALA A 51 13.07 -0.09 -0.02
C ALA A 51 11.73 0.14 -0.76
N PRO A 52 10.93 1.13 -0.33
CA PRO A 52 9.60 1.33 -0.84
C PRO A 52 9.63 1.87 -2.28
N LYS A 53 8.67 1.44 -3.08
CA LYS A 53 8.53 1.87 -4.47
C LYS A 53 7.91 3.25 -4.52
N ARG A 54 8.65 4.21 -5.08
CA ARG A 54 8.12 5.56 -5.36
C ARG A 54 7.21 5.52 -6.57
N LYS A 55 5.92 5.79 -6.38
CA LYS A 55 4.95 5.87 -7.47
C LYS A 55 4.22 7.21 -7.43
N ASN A 56 3.96 7.76 -8.60
CA ASN A 56 3.15 8.97 -8.71
C ASN A 56 1.68 8.63 -8.38
N PRO A 57 1.00 9.37 -7.50
CA PRO A 57 -0.39 9.12 -7.13
C PRO A 57 -1.36 9.00 -8.33
N ARG A 58 -1.04 9.64 -9.47
CA ARG A 58 -1.82 9.53 -10.72
C ARG A 58 -1.83 8.12 -11.36
N HIS A 59 -0.88 7.24 -11.00
CA HIS A 59 -0.75 5.88 -11.54
C HIS A 59 -1.22 4.80 -10.56
N VAL A 60 -1.89 5.21 -9.49
CA VAL A 60 -2.44 4.28 -8.50
C VAL A 60 -3.90 4.65 -8.26
N ARG A 61 -4.68 3.64 -7.89
CA ARG A 61 -6.07 3.83 -7.48
C ARG A 61 -6.23 3.31 -6.05
N PRO A 62 -6.72 4.12 -5.09
CA PRO A 62 -7.02 3.62 -3.76
C PRO A 62 -8.09 2.53 -3.83
N VAL A 63 -7.90 1.47 -3.05
CA VAL A 63 -8.82 0.33 -2.99
C VAL A 63 -9.45 0.31 -1.60
N GLY A 64 -10.74 0.64 -1.56
CA GLY A 64 -11.51 0.68 -0.32
C GLY A 64 -11.12 1.84 0.61
N THR A 65 -11.73 1.81 1.80
CA THR A 65 -11.51 2.78 2.89
C THR A 65 -10.66 2.23 4.02
N ALA A 66 -10.40 0.92 4.02
CA ALA A 66 -9.61 0.25 5.03
C ALA A 66 -8.15 0.73 4.99
N ARG A 67 -7.53 0.78 6.18
CA ARG A 67 -6.15 1.24 6.36
C ARG A 67 -5.41 0.29 7.28
N LEU A 68 -4.19 -0.05 6.91
CA LEU A 68 -3.25 -0.73 7.79
C LEU A 68 -2.93 0.23 8.95
N PRO A 69 -3.11 -0.17 10.22
CA PRO A 69 -2.68 0.62 11.36
C PRO A 69 -1.16 0.79 11.32
N VAL A 70 -0.71 2.04 11.35
CA VAL A 70 0.71 2.46 11.25
C VAL A 70 1.07 3.40 12.40
N GLU A 71 0.54 3.12 13.59
CA GLU A 71 0.76 3.95 14.77
C GLU A 71 2.21 3.82 15.23
N GLY A 72 2.98 4.90 15.11
CA GLY A 72 4.36 4.98 15.59
C GLY A 72 5.46 4.66 14.57
N GLY A 73 5.14 4.36 13.30
CA GLY A 73 6.17 4.12 12.30
C GLY A 73 5.67 3.48 11.01
N PRO A 74 6.57 3.29 10.02
CA PRO A 74 6.21 2.53 8.84
C PRO A 74 5.94 1.07 9.23
N PRO A 75 4.91 0.42 8.64
CA PRO A 75 4.52 -0.95 8.99
C PRO A 75 5.62 -1.94 8.63
N THR A 76 5.65 -3.12 9.25
CA THR A 76 6.60 -4.18 8.87
C THR A 76 6.18 -4.90 7.59
N ASP A 77 7.13 -5.55 6.91
CA ASP A 77 6.86 -6.31 5.68
C ASP A 77 5.82 -7.41 5.91
N GLU A 78 5.87 -8.06 7.08
CA GLU A 78 4.92 -9.06 7.51
C GLU A 78 3.51 -8.48 7.69
N ALA A 79 3.39 -7.32 8.36
CA ALA A 79 2.12 -6.64 8.55
C ALA A 79 1.51 -6.21 7.21
N VAL A 80 2.32 -5.69 6.30
CA VAL A 80 1.88 -5.33 4.93
C VAL A 80 1.36 -6.56 4.19
N ARG A 81 2.09 -7.68 4.24
CA ARG A 81 1.69 -8.92 3.57
C ARG A 81 0.41 -9.50 4.18
N ALA A 82 0.31 -9.56 5.50
CA ALA A 82 -0.87 -10.03 6.20
C ALA A 82 -2.10 -9.17 5.88
N TRP A 83 -1.91 -7.84 5.84
CA TRP A 83 -2.96 -6.89 5.49
C TRP A 83 -3.46 -7.05 4.06
N ILE A 84 -2.55 -7.12 3.08
CA ILE A 84 -2.93 -7.35 1.67
C ILE A 84 -3.68 -8.68 1.56
N ARG A 85 -3.21 -9.75 2.20
CA ARG A 85 -3.89 -11.04 2.20
C ARG A 85 -5.28 -10.95 2.83
N ALA A 86 -5.42 -10.29 3.98
CA ALA A 86 -6.70 -10.09 4.66
C ALA A 86 -7.69 -9.28 3.80
N MET A 87 -7.20 -8.22 3.15
CA MET A 87 -7.99 -7.42 2.21
C MET A 87 -8.43 -8.21 0.99
N MET A 88 -7.57 -9.08 0.46
CA MET A 88 -7.92 -9.99 -0.65
C MET A 88 -9.00 -10.98 -0.21
N GLN A 89 -8.84 -11.64 0.93
CA GLN A 89 -9.86 -12.56 1.49
C GLN A 89 -11.19 -11.86 1.79
N ASN A 90 -11.17 -10.59 2.20
CA ASN A 90 -12.38 -9.79 2.44
C ASN A 90 -13.05 -9.32 1.13
N ARG A 91 -12.36 -9.39 -0.01
CA ARG A 91 -12.87 -9.08 -1.36
C ARG A 91 -13.23 -10.34 -2.16
N GLU A 92 -12.56 -11.45 -1.89
CA GLU A 92 -12.71 -12.77 -2.53
C GLU A 92 -14.02 -13.49 -2.21
N GLY A 93 -15.00 -12.78 -1.63
CA GLY A 93 -16.40 -13.17 -1.76
C GLY A 93 -17.02 -12.79 -3.12
N ARG A 94 -16.35 -12.03 -3.99
CA ARG A 94 -16.91 -11.58 -5.30
C ARG A 94 -15.98 -11.55 -6.50
N ASP A 95 -14.65 -11.49 -6.33
CA ASP A 95 -13.73 -11.27 -7.45
C ASP A 95 -12.61 -12.32 -7.48
N ALA A 96 -12.96 -13.59 -7.70
CA ALA A 96 -12.00 -14.61 -8.10
C ALA A 96 -11.75 -14.47 -9.60
N ASP A 97 -10.68 -13.75 -10.00
CA ASP A 97 -10.00 -13.90 -11.31
C ASP A 97 -8.86 -12.86 -11.40
N GLY A 98 -7.61 -13.31 -11.48
CA GLY A 98 -6.48 -12.39 -11.70
C GLY A 98 -5.09 -12.89 -11.30
N GLU A 99 -4.69 -14.04 -11.86
CA GLU A 99 -3.32 -14.54 -11.89
C GLU A 99 -2.33 -13.56 -12.56
N GLY A 100 -1.04 -13.56 -12.17
CA GLY A 100 -0.05 -12.70 -12.83
C GLY A 100 1.39 -12.76 -12.32
N GLY A 101 2.08 -13.86 -12.66
CA GLY A 101 3.48 -13.80 -13.13
C GLY A 101 4.59 -13.77 -12.08
N ARG A 102 5.08 -14.97 -11.78
CA ARG A 102 6.47 -15.26 -11.38
C ARG A 102 7.38 -14.86 -12.55
N ASP A 103 8.54 -14.30 -12.23
CA ASP A 103 9.71 -14.32 -13.10
C ASP A 103 10.75 -15.14 -12.33
#